data_AF-A0A2S3YT35-F1
#
_entry.id   AF-A0A2S3YT35-F1
#
_cell.length_a   1.000
_cell.length_b   1.000
_cell.length_c   1.000
_cell.angle_alpha   90.00
_cell.angle_beta   90.00
_cell.angle_gamma   90.00
#
_symmetry.space_group_name_H-M   'P 1'
#
loop_
_entity.id
_entity.type
_entity.pdbx_description
1 polymer ?
#
loop_
_entity_poly.entity_id
_entity_poly.type
_entity_poly.pdbx_seq_one_letter_code
_entity_poly.pdbx_strand_id
1 'polypeptide(L)'
;MNAGDLSAALNLSCLGLSTLPAEFPAGLQRLNVDCNQLTKLPGEFPVELQTLNVRYNRLTSLPETLPAGLQTIEASYNRLTRLPDVLSNTLRWLGVGENQLTSLPDNLPAGLQTLNADANQLTNIPASLPAGLQTLNADGNRLTSLPDNLPDGLQTLNASGNQLTNLPAKLPAGLQTLGAAANRLTGLPKDLPVGLRRLNARCNLLISLPDKLFAELGSGCLVFLESNPLPKGALTNLVAALHAANYTGPQVFL
;
A
#
# COMPACT_ATOMS: atom_id res chain seq x y z
N MET A 1 27.79 -3.59 -35.58
CA MET A 1 27.66 -4.21 -34.23
C MET A 1 26.28 -3.86 -33.70
N ASN A 2 25.49 -4.91 -33.47
CA ASN A 2 24.07 -5.05 -33.07
C ASN A 2 23.14 -3.83 -32.95
N ALA A 3 22.23 -3.74 -33.92
CA ALA A 3 20.97 -3.00 -33.89
C ALA A 3 19.84 -3.90 -33.36
N GLY A 4 19.87 -4.23 -32.07
CA GLY A 4 18.90 -5.13 -31.46
C GLY A 4 18.89 -5.06 -29.95
N ASP A 5 18.63 -3.88 -29.37
CA ASP A 5 18.18 -3.78 -27.96
C ASP A 5 17.63 -2.39 -27.51
N LEU A 6 17.23 -1.51 -28.44
CA LEU A 6 16.75 -0.16 -28.10
C LEU A 6 15.23 0.05 -28.34
N SER A 7 14.49 -0.96 -28.81
CA SER A 7 13.12 -0.77 -29.34
C SER A 7 11.95 -1.08 -28.38
N ALA A 8 12.20 -1.63 -27.19
CA ALA A 8 11.12 -2.03 -26.27
C ALA A 8 10.85 -1.03 -25.13
N ALA A 9 11.69 0.00 -24.96
CA ALA A 9 11.56 0.98 -23.89
C ALA A 9 11.78 2.41 -24.40
N LEU A 10 10.92 3.33 -23.97
CA LEU A 10 10.99 4.76 -24.29
C LEU A 10 11.00 5.55 -22.98
N ASN A 11 12.07 6.31 -22.77
CA ASN A 11 12.23 7.18 -21.60
C ASN A 11 12.18 8.65 -22.03
N LEU A 12 11.15 9.34 -21.56
CA LEU A 12 10.86 10.76 -21.77
C LEU A 12 10.77 11.51 -20.42
N SER A 13 11.44 10.99 -19.38
CA SER A 13 11.46 11.55 -18.04
C SER A 13 12.12 12.93 -17.98
N CYS A 14 11.63 13.81 -17.10
CA CYS A 14 12.26 15.11 -16.79
C CYS A 14 12.43 16.05 -17.99
N LEU A 15 11.62 15.92 -19.05
CA LEU A 15 11.74 16.72 -20.27
C LEU A 15 10.85 17.98 -20.27
N GLY A 16 10.09 18.21 -19.19
CA GLY A 16 9.17 19.35 -19.10
C GLY A 16 7.98 19.24 -20.05
N LEU A 17 7.63 18.03 -20.50
CA LEU A 17 6.55 17.79 -21.46
C LEU A 17 5.20 18.18 -20.87
N SER A 18 4.43 18.96 -21.62
CA SER A 18 3.03 19.26 -21.30
C SER A 18 2.06 18.31 -22.01
N THR A 19 2.52 17.66 -23.10
CA THR A 19 1.76 16.70 -23.90
C THR A 19 2.67 15.57 -24.38
N LEU A 20 2.09 14.40 -24.64
CA LEU A 20 2.76 13.28 -25.32
C LEU A 20 2.39 13.27 -26.81
N PRO A 21 3.21 12.63 -27.67
CA PRO A 21 2.82 12.39 -29.06
C PRO A 21 1.56 11.52 -29.13
N ALA A 22 0.81 11.65 -30.22
CA ALA A 22 -0.38 10.83 -30.47
C ALA A 22 -0.02 9.37 -30.76
N GLU A 23 1.18 9.12 -31.29
CA GLU A 23 1.67 7.80 -31.67
C GLU A 23 2.98 7.48 -30.95
N PHE A 24 3.15 6.19 -30.63
CA PHE A 24 4.36 5.64 -30.05
C PHE A 24 4.96 4.58 -30.98
N PRO A 25 6.27 4.29 -30.86
CA PRO A 25 6.91 3.24 -31.66
C PRO A 25 6.20 1.89 -31.51
N ALA A 26 6.07 1.16 -32.63
CA ALA A 26 5.57 -0.21 -32.62
C ALA A 26 6.47 -1.10 -31.76
N GLY A 27 5.87 -2.02 -30.99
CA GLY A 27 6.60 -2.93 -30.11
C GLY A 27 7.08 -2.30 -28.79
N LEU A 28 6.65 -1.07 -28.46
CA LEU A 28 6.98 -0.43 -27.20
C LEU A 28 6.35 -1.19 -26.01
N GLN A 29 7.18 -1.66 -25.09
CA GLN A 29 6.77 -2.42 -23.89
C GLN A 29 6.86 -1.59 -22.61
N ARG A 30 7.73 -0.59 -22.55
CA ARG A 30 7.94 0.25 -21.36
C ARG A 30 7.94 1.72 -21.74
N LEU A 31 7.05 2.49 -21.13
CA LEU A 31 6.99 3.94 -21.31
C LEU A 31 7.24 4.60 -19.96
N ASN A 32 8.33 5.38 -19.89
CA ASN A 32 8.60 6.26 -18.77
C ASN A 32 8.43 7.72 -19.18
N VAL A 33 7.48 8.41 -18.57
CA VAL A 33 7.19 9.84 -18.80
C VAL A 33 7.11 10.58 -17.45
N ASP A 34 7.81 10.07 -16.43
CA ASP A 34 7.80 10.67 -15.10
C ASP A 34 8.43 12.08 -15.06
N CYS A 35 8.12 12.84 -14.02
CA CYS A 35 8.68 14.17 -13.80
C CYS A 35 8.46 15.13 -14.99
N ASN A 36 7.23 15.13 -15.52
CA ASN A 36 6.80 16.05 -16.58
C ASN A 36 5.66 16.95 -16.07
N GLN A 37 5.01 17.67 -16.98
CA GLN A 37 3.90 18.57 -16.69
C GLN A 37 2.60 18.09 -17.34
N LEU A 38 2.49 16.79 -17.61
CA LEU A 38 1.35 16.21 -18.31
C LEU A 38 0.08 16.37 -17.46
N THR A 39 -0.96 16.91 -18.07
CA THR A 39 -2.30 17.02 -17.45
C THR A 39 -3.24 15.90 -17.92
N LYS A 40 -2.93 15.28 -19.06
CA LYS A 40 -3.65 14.15 -19.65
C LYS A 40 -2.68 13.22 -20.36
N LEU A 41 -3.05 11.94 -20.44
CA LEU A 41 -2.42 10.94 -21.29
C LEU A 41 -3.19 10.84 -22.63
N PRO A 42 -2.56 10.35 -23.71
CA PRO A 42 -3.28 10.01 -24.92
C PRO A 42 -4.31 8.92 -24.65
N GLY A 43 -5.36 8.87 -25.47
CA GLY A 43 -6.44 7.89 -25.32
C GLY A 43 -6.03 6.45 -25.67
N GLU A 44 -4.95 6.29 -26.43
CA GLU A 44 -4.45 4.99 -26.89
C GLU A 44 -2.96 4.84 -26.55
N PHE A 45 -2.60 3.63 -26.15
CA PHE A 45 -1.22 3.20 -25.92
C PHE A 45 -0.95 1.95 -26.76
N PRO A 46 0.33 1.66 -27.08
CA PRO A 46 0.70 0.42 -27.77
C PRO A 46 0.16 -0.82 -27.05
N VAL A 47 -0.38 -1.77 -27.81
CA VAL A 47 -0.98 -3.00 -27.27
C VAL A 47 0.03 -3.87 -26.50
N GLU A 48 1.30 -3.78 -26.88
CA GLU A 48 2.44 -4.49 -26.26
C GLU A 48 2.94 -3.82 -24.96
N LEU A 49 2.37 -2.67 -24.56
CA LEU A 49 2.83 -1.94 -23.40
C LEU A 49 2.56 -2.72 -22.10
N GLN A 50 3.63 -3.01 -21.36
CA GLN A 50 3.63 -3.76 -20.12
C GLN A 50 3.90 -2.88 -18.89
N THR A 51 4.63 -1.77 -19.07
CA THR A 51 4.98 -0.86 -17.98
C THR A 51 4.71 0.59 -18.38
N LEU A 52 3.94 1.29 -17.55
CA LEU A 52 3.64 2.71 -17.68
C LEU A 52 4.04 3.43 -16.40
N ASN A 53 5.05 4.31 -16.49
CA ASN A 53 5.43 5.21 -15.40
C ASN A 53 5.09 6.65 -15.79
N VAL A 54 4.14 7.24 -15.05
CA VAL A 54 3.64 8.61 -15.23
C VAL A 54 3.76 9.41 -13.93
N ARG A 55 4.65 9.01 -13.02
CA ARG A 55 4.85 9.69 -11.72
C ARG A 55 5.20 11.15 -11.88
N TYR A 56 4.95 11.95 -10.83
CA TYR A 56 5.35 13.36 -10.78
C TYR A 56 4.87 14.14 -12.02
N ASN A 57 3.59 14.03 -12.32
CA ASN A 57 2.90 14.80 -13.36
C ASN A 57 1.74 15.59 -12.74
N ARG A 58 0.81 16.07 -13.55
CA ARG A 58 -0.39 16.81 -13.13
C ARG A 58 -1.66 16.13 -13.63
N LEU A 59 -1.62 14.81 -13.85
CA LEU A 59 -2.73 14.04 -14.39
C LEU A 59 -3.93 14.10 -13.45
N THR A 60 -5.12 14.37 -13.99
CA THR A 60 -6.38 14.33 -13.23
C THR A 60 -7.14 13.02 -13.39
N SER A 61 -6.81 12.23 -14.42
CA SER A 61 -7.35 10.91 -14.69
C SER A 61 -6.36 10.08 -15.51
N LEU A 62 -6.50 8.75 -15.45
CA LEU A 62 -5.93 7.84 -16.45
C LEU A 62 -6.95 7.59 -17.57
N PRO A 63 -6.55 7.11 -18.76
CA PRO A 63 -7.49 6.70 -19.80
C PRO A 63 -8.39 5.55 -19.35
N GLU A 64 -9.66 5.54 -19.79
CA GLU A 64 -10.60 4.46 -19.48
C GLU A 64 -10.18 3.11 -20.05
N THR A 65 -9.45 3.13 -21.16
CA THR A 65 -8.95 1.92 -21.82
C THR A 65 -7.44 1.89 -21.68
N LEU A 66 -6.97 0.90 -20.92
CA LEU A 66 -5.55 0.60 -20.73
C LEU A 66 -5.17 -0.63 -21.57
N PRO A 67 -3.91 -0.75 -22.03
CA PRO A 67 -3.44 -1.94 -22.73
C PRO A 67 -3.70 -3.22 -21.93
N ALA A 68 -4.23 -4.25 -22.59
CA ALA A 68 -4.58 -5.52 -21.93
C ALA A 68 -3.35 -6.27 -21.36
N GLY A 69 -2.17 -6.03 -21.93
CA GLY A 69 -0.90 -6.60 -21.48
C GLY A 69 -0.21 -5.81 -20.36
N LEU A 70 -0.83 -4.74 -19.83
CA LEU A 70 -0.20 -3.86 -18.87
C LEU A 70 -0.06 -4.54 -17.49
N GLN A 71 1.19 -4.67 -17.03
CA GLN A 71 1.56 -5.37 -15.80
C GLN A 71 1.90 -4.41 -14.66
N THR A 72 2.39 -3.21 -14.97
CA THR A 72 2.81 -2.19 -13.98
C THR A 72 2.31 -0.82 -14.37
N ILE A 73 1.62 -0.17 -13.43
CA ILE A 73 1.29 1.26 -13.49
C ILE A 73 1.91 1.94 -12.28
N GLU A 74 2.76 2.94 -12.54
CA GLU A 74 3.16 3.92 -11.54
C GLU A 74 2.61 5.29 -11.91
N ALA A 75 1.58 5.72 -11.19
CA ALA A 75 0.91 7.01 -11.35
C ALA A 75 0.93 7.86 -10.07
N SER A 76 1.84 7.53 -9.15
CA SER A 76 2.02 8.25 -7.90
C SER A 76 2.43 9.71 -8.11
N TYR A 77 2.11 10.61 -7.17
CA TYR A 77 2.40 12.06 -7.27
C TYR A 77 1.74 12.71 -8.50
N ASN A 78 0.42 12.64 -8.57
CA ASN A 78 -0.41 13.27 -9.59
C ASN A 78 -1.60 14.00 -8.92
N ARG A 79 -2.67 14.26 -9.67
CA ARG A 79 -3.92 14.85 -9.17
C ARG A 79 -5.12 13.97 -9.52
N LEU A 80 -4.91 12.65 -9.59
CA LEU A 80 -5.94 11.69 -9.96
C LEU A 80 -7.08 11.77 -8.95
N THR A 81 -8.29 12.02 -9.42
CA THR A 81 -9.49 12.02 -8.57
C THR A 81 -10.21 10.68 -8.60
N ARG A 82 -9.99 9.88 -9.65
CA ARG A 82 -10.51 8.53 -9.80
C ARG A 82 -9.60 7.68 -10.70
N LEU A 83 -9.75 6.36 -10.61
CA LEU A 83 -9.15 5.39 -11.52
C LEU A 83 -10.19 4.90 -12.55
N PRO A 84 -9.76 4.31 -13.68
CA PRO A 84 -10.65 3.58 -14.57
C PRO A 84 -11.38 2.46 -13.81
N ASP A 85 -12.67 2.25 -14.12
CA ASP A 85 -13.47 1.20 -13.48
C ASP A 85 -12.94 -0.21 -13.82
N VAL A 86 -12.31 -0.34 -14.99
CA VAL A 86 -11.70 -1.56 -15.48
C VAL A 86 -10.20 -1.35 -15.65
N LEU A 87 -9.41 -2.08 -14.88
CA LEU A 87 -7.96 -2.14 -15.01
C LEU A 87 -7.54 -3.37 -15.83
N SER A 88 -6.29 -3.37 -16.31
CA SER A 88 -5.73 -4.53 -17.00
C SER A 88 -5.77 -5.79 -16.12
N ASN A 89 -6.31 -6.89 -16.64
CA ASN A 89 -6.36 -8.17 -15.93
C ASN A 89 -4.96 -8.78 -15.68
N THR A 90 -3.94 -8.31 -16.39
CA THR A 90 -2.55 -8.75 -16.24
C THR A 90 -1.77 -7.93 -15.22
N LEU A 91 -2.39 -6.89 -14.64
CA LEU A 91 -1.73 -5.97 -13.72
C LEU A 91 -1.26 -6.68 -12.44
N ARG A 92 0.01 -6.49 -12.11
CA ARG A 92 0.69 -7.02 -10.91
C ARG A 92 1.03 -5.93 -9.91
N TRP A 93 1.30 -4.72 -10.41
CA TRP A 93 1.70 -3.57 -9.61
C TRP A 93 0.88 -2.33 -9.98
N LEU A 94 0.28 -1.70 -8.98
CA LEU A 94 -0.45 -0.45 -9.10
C LEU A 94 0.00 0.51 -7.99
N GLY A 95 0.74 1.56 -8.35
CA GLY A 95 0.99 2.69 -7.44
C GLY A 95 0.28 3.94 -7.91
N VAL A 96 -0.55 4.45 -7.02
CA VAL A 96 -1.41 5.63 -7.19
C VAL A 96 -1.32 6.52 -5.96
N GLY A 97 -0.22 6.42 -5.22
CA GLY A 97 0.01 7.21 -4.01
C GLY A 97 0.10 8.70 -4.28
N GLU A 98 -0.10 9.54 -3.28
CA GLU A 98 0.04 11.01 -3.41
C GLU A 98 -0.84 11.56 -4.55
N ASN A 99 -2.15 11.29 -4.43
CA ASN A 99 -3.19 11.69 -5.37
C ASN A 99 -4.42 12.24 -4.61
N GLN A 100 -5.56 12.37 -5.29
CA GLN A 100 -6.81 12.90 -4.72
C GLN A 100 -7.95 11.87 -4.81
N LEU A 101 -7.62 10.58 -4.83
CA LEU A 101 -8.59 9.50 -4.96
C LEU A 101 -9.50 9.45 -3.73
N THR A 102 -10.81 9.41 -3.97
CA THR A 102 -11.82 9.22 -2.91
C THR A 102 -12.25 7.76 -2.75
N SER A 103 -12.03 6.95 -3.79
CA SER A 103 -12.30 5.51 -3.83
C SER A 103 -11.34 4.80 -4.78
N LEU A 104 -11.24 3.49 -4.63
CA LEU A 104 -10.63 2.58 -5.59
C LEU A 104 -11.74 1.86 -6.38
N PRO A 105 -11.46 1.30 -7.56
CA PRO A 105 -12.40 0.43 -8.26
C PRO A 105 -12.77 -0.79 -7.40
N ASP A 106 -14.04 -1.18 -7.42
CA ASP A 106 -14.53 -2.33 -6.66
C ASP A 106 -13.87 -3.65 -7.08
N ASN A 107 -13.54 -3.77 -8.38
CA ASN A 107 -12.94 -4.95 -8.98
C ASN A 107 -11.48 -4.70 -9.33
N LEU A 108 -10.59 -5.00 -8.39
CA LEU A 108 -9.15 -4.99 -8.64
C LEU A 108 -8.72 -6.24 -9.43
N PRO A 109 -7.68 -6.15 -10.29
CA PRO A 109 -7.20 -7.29 -11.07
C PRO A 109 -6.82 -8.48 -10.18
N ALA A 110 -7.31 -9.67 -10.52
CA ALA A 110 -7.09 -10.88 -9.73
C ALA A 110 -5.60 -11.23 -9.55
N GLY A 111 -4.76 -10.84 -10.50
CA GLY A 111 -3.31 -11.05 -10.48
C GLY A 111 -2.51 -10.02 -9.68
N LEU A 112 -3.15 -8.96 -9.14
CA LEU A 112 -2.46 -7.86 -8.47
C LEU A 112 -1.74 -8.34 -7.22
N GLN A 113 -0.47 -7.97 -7.10
CA GLN A 113 0.42 -8.35 -6.00
C GLN A 113 0.75 -7.16 -5.10
N THR A 114 0.86 -5.96 -5.68
CA THR A 114 1.14 -4.73 -4.93
C THR A 114 0.15 -3.65 -5.29
N LEU A 115 -0.49 -3.10 -4.27
CA LEU A 115 -1.31 -1.90 -4.33
C LEU A 115 -0.72 -0.84 -3.39
N ASN A 116 -0.21 0.24 -3.96
CA ASN A 116 0.18 1.43 -3.22
C ASN A 116 -0.79 2.58 -3.50
N ALA A 117 -1.63 2.91 -2.52
CA ALA A 117 -2.62 3.99 -2.58
C ALA A 117 -2.47 4.93 -1.38
N ASP A 118 -1.24 5.13 -0.91
CA ASP A 118 -0.93 6.04 0.19
C ASP A 118 -1.23 7.50 -0.15
N ALA A 119 -1.37 8.35 0.87
CA ALA A 119 -1.58 9.80 0.74
C ALA A 119 -2.68 10.15 -0.28
N ASN A 120 -3.88 9.64 -0.04
CA ASN A 120 -5.09 9.90 -0.82
C ASN A 120 -6.23 10.36 0.10
N GLN A 121 -7.46 10.38 -0.40
CA GLN A 121 -8.65 10.75 0.36
C GLN A 121 -9.62 9.56 0.50
N LEU A 122 -9.10 8.33 0.45
CA LEU A 122 -9.90 7.10 0.50
C LEU A 122 -10.63 7.02 1.84
N THR A 123 -11.93 6.76 1.78
CA THR A 123 -12.76 6.51 2.97
C THR A 123 -12.95 5.02 3.23
N ASN A 124 -12.71 4.18 2.23
CA ASN A 124 -12.78 2.74 2.30
C ASN A 124 -11.77 2.08 1.34
N ILE A 125 -11.48 0.81 1.59
CA ILE A 125 -10.80 -0.11 0.68
C ILE A 125 -11.86 -1.11 0.19
N PRO A 126 -11.83 -1.56 -1.09
CA PRO A 126 -12.77 -2.55 -1.59
C PRO A 126 -12.85 -3.78 -0.69
N ALA A 127 -14.07 -4.27 -0.46
CA ALA A 127 -14.33 -5.40 0.45
C ALA A 127 -13.68 -6.70 -0.04
N SER A 128 -13.50 -6.85 -1.35
CA SER A 128 -12.84 -7.99 -1.98
C SER A 128 -11.50 -7.56 -2.57
N LEU A 129 -10.42 -7.96 -1.89
CA LEU A 129 -9.07 -7.76 -2.39
C LEU A 129 -8.60 -8.99 -3.21
N PRO A 130 -7.70 -8.81 -4.18
CA PRO A 130 -7.15 -9.91 -4.96
C PRO A 130 -6.47 -10.95 -4.06
N ALA A 131 -6.74 -12.23 -4.29
CA ALA A 131 -6.20 -13.32 -3.47
C ALA A 131 -4.65 -13.39 -3.51
N GLY A 132 -4.04 -12.92 -4.60
CA GLY A 132 -2.59 -12.85 -4.78
C GLY A 132 -1.92 -11.60 -4.20
N LEU A 133 -2.67 -10.70 -3.55
CA LEU A 133 -2.12 -9.44 -3.02
C LEU A 133 -1.15 -9.72 -1.87
N GLN A 134 0.06 -9.21 -1.98
CA GLN A 134 1.15 -9.36 -1.02
C GLN A 134 1.43 -8.06 -0.25
N THR A 135 1.22 -6.92 -0.90
CA THR A 135 1.43 -5.59 -0.30
C THR A 135 0.23 -4.70 -0.53
N LEU A 136 -0.32 -4.19 0.58
CA LEU A 136 -1.31 -3.13 0.60
C LEU A 136 -0.74 -1.95 1.41
N ASN A 137 -0.52 -0.83 0.74
CA ASN A 137 -0.21 0.43 1.40
C ASN A 137 -1.34 1.43 1.17
N ALA A 138 -1.98 1.83 2.26
CA ALA A 138 -3.07 2.80 2.33
C ALA A 138 -2.80 3.84 3.43
N ASP A 139 -1.53 4.08 3.76
CA ASP A 139 -1.12 5.12 4.70
C ASP A 139 -1.69 6.50 4.29
N GLY A 140 -1.97 7.38 5.25
CA GLY A 140 -2.35 8.77 4.99
C GLY A 140 -3.66 8.92 4.23
N ASN A 141 -4.70 8.18 4.62
CA ASN A 141 -6.03 8.25 4.04
C ASN A 141 -7.08 8.68 5.09
N ARG A 142 -8.37 8.50 4.80
CA ARG A 142 -9.50 8.79 5.70
C ARG A 142 -10.27 7.52 6.07
N LEU A 143 -9.59 6.37 6.08
CA LEU A 143 -10.21 5.08 6.36
C LEU A 143 -10.73 5.02 7.80
N THR A 144 -11.97 4.60 7.99
CA THR A 144 -12.56 4.33 9.31
C THR A 144 -12.50 2.86 9.69
N SER A 145 -12.36 1.98 8.69
CA SER A 145 -12.19 0.54 8.85
C SER A 145 -11.35 -0.03 7.70
N LEU A 146 -10.85 -1.24 7.91
CA LEU A 146 -10.26 -2.10 6.88
C LEU A 146 -11.22 -3.26 6.58
N PRO A 147 -11.11 -3.93 5.42
CA PRO A 147 -11.92 -5.10 5.13
C PRO A 147 -11.61 -6.24 6.10
N ASP A 148 -12.65 -6.96 6.54
CA ASP A 148 -12.50 -8.08 7.47
C ASP A 148 -11.76 -9.28 6.86
N ASN A 149 -11.88 -9.45 5.53
CA ASN A 149 -11.27 -10.54 4.78
C ASN A 149 -10.05 -10.05 4.01
N LEU A 150 -8.91 -10.00 4.70
CA LEU A 150 -7.63 -9.74 4.06
C LEU A 150 -7.10 -10.99 3.34
N PRO A 151 -6.42 -10.87 2.19
CA PRO A 151 -5.86 -12.01 1.47
C PRO A 151 -4.86 -12.80 2.31
N ASP A 152 -4.94 -14.13 2.27
CA ASP A 152 -4.04 -15.01 3.05
C ASP A 152 -2.55 -14.82 2.69
N GLY A 153 -2.27 -14.41 1.45
CA GLY A 153 -0.91 -14.14 0.96
C GLY A 153 -0.34 -12.77 1.33
N LEU A 154 -1.10 -11.92 2.04
CA LEU A 154 -0.67 -10.57 2.39
C LEU A 154 0.49 -10.59 3.40
N GLN A 155 1.58 -9.92 3.05
CA GLN A 155 2.81 -9.84 3.84
C GLN A 155 3.02 -8.46 4.46
N THR A 156 2.55 -7.40 3.78
CA THR A 156 2.65 -6.02 4.25
C THR A 156 1.30 -5.33 4.19
N LEU A 157 0.87 -4.80 5.34
CA LEU A 157 -0.31 -3.96 5.49
C LEU A 157 0.09 -2.65 6.18
N ASN A 158 0.04 -1.55 5.44
CA ASN A 158 0.27 -0.21 5.95
C ASN A 158 -1.03 0.59 5.86
N ALA A 159 -1.53 1.05 7.00
CA ALA A 159 -2.74 1.87 7.14
C ALA A 159 -2.57 2.94 8.24
N SER A 160 -1.35 3.41 8.44
CA SER A 160 -1.00 4.50 9.35
C SER A 160 -1.59 5.83 8.89
N GLY A 161 -1.85 6.76 9.80
CA GLY A 161 -2.38 8.08 9.45
C GLY A 161 -3.80 8.01 8.87
N ASN A 162 -4.66 7.22 9.49
CA ASN A 162 -6.07 7.04 9.12
C ASN A 162 -6.98 7.37 10.34
N GLN A 163 -8.24 6.99 10.27
CA GLN A 163 -9.24 7.17 11.33
C GLN A 163 -9.75 5.83 11.87
N LEU A 164 -8.92 4.78 11.77
CA LEU A 164 -9.29 3.43 12.18
C LEU A 164 -9.55 3.38 13.68
N THR A 165 -10.69 2.84 14.08
CA THR A 165 -11.00 2.57 15.50
C THR A 165 -10.66 1.15 15.91
N ASN A 166 -10.61 0.23 14.95
CA ASN A 166 -10.24 -1.17 15.14
C ASN A 166 -9.47 -1.67 13.92
N LEU A 167 -8.69 -2.73 14.13
CA LEU A 167 -8.11 -3.54 13.06
C LEU A 167 -8.98 -4.79 12.83
N PRO A 168 -8.89 -5.45 11.66
CA PRO A 168 -9.58 -6.72 11.41
C PRO A 168 -9.21 -7.75 12.49
N ALA A 169 -10.22 -8.49 12.97
CA ALA A 169 -10.02 -9.48 14.02
C ALA A 169 -9.10 -10.64 13.58
N LYS A 170 -9.13 -10.98 12.28
CA LYS A 170 -8.28 -12.01 11.68
C LYS A 170 -7.28 -11.33 10.75
N LEU A 171 -6.01 -11.38 11.14
CA LEU A 171 -4.90 -10.97 10.27
C LEU A 171 -4.34 -12.19 9.51
N PRO A 172 -3.85 -12.02 8.28
CA PRO A 172 -3.22 -13.10 7.52
C PRO A 172 -2.03 -13.70 8.26
N ALA A 173 -1.94 -15.04 8.30
CA ALA A 173 -0.89 -15.74 9.03
C ALA A 173 0.52 -15.44 8.50
N GLY A 174 0.63 -15.11 7.21
CA GLY A 174 1.89 -14.72 6.55
C GLY A 174 2.28 -13.25 6.71
N LEU A 175 1.50 -12.44 7.45
CA LEU A 175 1.76 -11.01 7.61
C LEU A 175 3.08 -10.77 8.38
N GLN A 176 3.96 -9.97 7.80
CA GLN A 176 5.28 -9.65 8.34
C GLN A 176 5.36 -8.21 8.84
N THR A 177 4.64 -7.30 8.19
CA THR A 177 4.61 -5.87 8.55
C THR A 177 3.18 -5.39 8.69
N LEU A 178 2.89 -4.80 9.85
CA LEU A 178 1.63 -4.13 10.15
C LEU A 178 1.90 -2.68 10.61
N GLY A 179 1.62 -1.73 9.74
CA GLY A 179 1.62 -0.30 10.05
C GLY A 179 0.20 0.19 10.35
N ALA A 180 -0.05 0.64 11.57
CA ALA A 180 -1.33 1.21 12.00
C ALA A 180 -1.14 2.43 12.92
N ALA A 181 -0.01 3.12 12.79
CA ALA A 181 0.32 4.29 13.60
C ALA A 181 -0.62 5.46 13.31
N ALA A 182 -0.76 6.40 14.23
CA ALA A 182 -1.55 7.62 14.01
C ALA A 182 -2.99 7.29 13.55
N ASN A 183 -3.69 6.49 14.36
CA ASN A 183 -5.08 6.10 14.19
C ASN A 183 -5.86 6.39 15.49
N ARG A 184 -7.07 5.84 15.63
CA ARG A 184 -7.92 5.96 16.83
C ARG A 184 -8.14 4.59 17.48
N LEU A 185 -7.18 3.67 17.36
CA LEU A 185 -7.30 2.31 17.90
C LEU A 185 -7.35 2.34 19.42
N THR A 186 -8.33 1.67 20.01
CA THR A 186 -8.45 1.52 21.48
C THR A 186 -7.87 0.20 21.99
N GLY A 187 -7.67 -0.75 21.09
CA GLY A 187 -7.03 -2.04 21.34
C GLY A 187 -6.44 -2.63 20.06
N LEU A 188 -5.62 -3.66 20.22
CA LEU A 188 -5.09 -4.47 19.12
C LEU A 188 -5.87 -5.79 19.02
N PRO A 189 -5.84 -6.48 17.86
CA PRO A 189 -6.39 -7.83 17.73
C PRO A 189 -5.80 -8.78 18.77
N LYS A 190 -6.63 -9.72 19.26
CA LYS A 190 -6.22 -10.68 20.30
C LYS A 190 -5.11 -11.61 19.83
N ASP A 191 -5.22 -12.06 18.57
CA ASP A 191 -4.27 -12.97 17.94
C ASP A 191 -3.50 -12.20 16.86
N LEU A 192 -2.19 -12.05 17.08
CA LEU A 192 -1.29 -11.43 16.11
C LEU A 192 -0.53 -12.55 15.37
N PRO A 193 -0.24 -12.39 14.07
CA PRO A 193 0.50 -13.40 13.32
C PRO A 193 1.89 -13.64 13.94
N VAL A 194 2.21 -14.91 14.23
CA VAL A 194 3.51 -15.29 14.82
C VAL A 194 4.72 -14.92 13.94
N GLY A 195 4.49 -14.78 12.62
CA GLY A 195 5.50 -14.36 11.64
C GLY A 195 5.73 -12.85 11.57
N LEU A 196 5.00 -12.05 12.37
CA LEU A 196 5.09 -10.59 12.34
C LEU A 196 6.48 -10.14 12.81
N ARG A 197 7.13 -9.31 11.99
CA ARG A 197 8.47 -8.73 12.22
C ARG A 197 8.41 -7.27 12.63
N ARG A 198 7.33 -6.57 12.26
CA ARG A 198 7.13 -5.17 12.59
C ARG A 198 5.65 -4.88 12.84
N LEU A 199 5.35 -4.39 14.03
CA LEU A 199 4.07 -3.83 14.41
C LEU A 199 4.27 -2.37 14.79
N ASN A 200 3.65 -1.45 14.05
CA ASN A 200 3.68 -0.04 14.39
C ASN A 200 2.28 0.45 14.76
N ALA A 201 2.02 0.61 16.05
CA ALA A 201 0.74 1.09 16.59
C ALA A 201 0.92 2.36 17.45
N ARG A 202 2.02 3.10 17.26
CA ARG A 202 2.27 4.36 17.94
C ARG A 202 1.20 5.41 17.64
N CYS A 203 1.06 6.41 18.50
CA CYS A 203 0.11 7.52 18.33
C CYS A 203 -1.33 7.00 18.12
N ASN A 204 -1.83 6.19 19.04
CA ASN A 204 -3.20 5.66 19.05
C ASN A 204 -3.87 5.97 20.41
N LEU A 205 -5.00 5.33 20.67
CA LEU A 205 -5.78 5.45 21.91
C LEU A 205 -5.76 4.14 22.71
N LEU A 206 -4.69 3.34 22.59
CA LEU A 206 -4.61 2.02 23.22
C LEU A 206 -4.67 2.16 24.75
N ILE A 207 -5.65 1.49 25.36
CA ILE A 207 -5.83 1.41 26.82
C ILE A 207 -5.43 0.05 27.40
N SER A 208 -5.19 -0.93 26.53
CA SER A 208 -4.72 -2.27 26.89
C SER A 208 -3.95 -2.88 25.72
N LEU A 209 -3.22 -3.95 26.02
CA LEU A 209 -2.49 -4.77 25.05
C LEU A 209 -2.97 -6.22 25.18
N PRO A 210 -2.93 -7.02 24.10
CA PRO A 210 -3.30 -8.42 24.17
C PRO A 210 -2.28 -9.20 25.02
N ASP A 211 -2.75 -10.07 25.91
CA ASP A 211 -1.90 -10.81 26.87
C ASP A 211 -0.79 -11.62 26.18
N LYS A 212 -1.08 -12.13 24.98
CA LYS A 212 -0.18 -12.95 24.19
C LYS A 212 0.82 -12.16 23.34
N LEU A 213 0.74 -10.84 23.32
CA LEU A 213 1.64 -9.98 22.53
C LEU A 213 3.11 -10.33 22.72
N PHE A 214 3.49 -10.67 23.97
CA PHE A 214 4.87 -10.94 24.36
C PHE A 214 5.28 -12.41 24.27
N ALA A 215 4.31 -13.31 24.15
CA ALA A 215 4.53 -14.75 24.11
C ALA A 215 4.53 -15.31 22.68
N GLU A 216 3.74 -14.71 21.78
CA GLU A 216 3.56 -15.19 20.41
C GLU A 216 4.51 -14.52 19.40
N LEU A 217 4.95 -13.28 19.67
CA LEU A 217 5.89 -12.58 18.80
C LEU A 217 7.35 -12.93 19.16
N GLY A 218 8.14 -13.28 18.15
CA GLY A 218 9.55 -13.61 18.34
C GLY A 218 10.43 -12.40 18.64
N SER A 219 11.63 -12.64 19.18
CA SER A 219 12.61 -11.61 19.56
C SER A 219 13.11 -10.71 18.42
N GLY A 220 12.94 -11.14 17.16
CA GLY A 220 13.22 -10.31 15.98
C GLY A 220 12.10 -9.33 15.62
N CYS A 221 10.96 -9.35 16.34
CA CYS A 221 9.83 -8.47 16.05
C CYS A 221 10.00 -7.11 16.75
N LEU A 222 9.79 -6.03 16.00
CA LEU A 222 9.79 -4.65 16.50
C LEU A 222 8.36 -4.17 16.72
N VAL A 223 8.04 -3.74 17.93
CA VAL A 223 6.70 -3.33 18.34
C VAL A 223 6.74 -1.88 18.85
N PHE A 224 6.16 -0.96 18.09
CA PHE A 224 6.12 0.47 18.40
C PHE A 224 4.76 0.83 19.00
N LEU A 225 4.73 1.21 20.28
CA LEU A 225 3.52 1.54 21.06
C LEU A 225 3.58 2.96 21.63
N GLU A 226 4.57 3.75 21.25
CA GLU A 226 4.78 5.08 21.79
C GLU A 226 3.55 5.97 21.61
N SER A 227 3.36 6.94 22.52
CA SER A 227 2.24 7.89 22.45
C SER A 227 0.86 7.19 22.45
N ASN A 228 0.67 6.25 23.38
CA ASN A 228 -0.63 5.66 23.69
C ASN A 228 -1.00 5.90 25.17
N PRO A 229 -2.28 6.08 25.50
CA PRO A 229 -2.75 6.31 26.88
C PRO A 229 -2.83 4.99 27.69
N LEU A 230 -1.77 4.18 27.65
CA LEU A 230 -1.69 2.93 28.40
C LEU A 230 -1.69 3.24 29.92
N PRO A 231 -2.55 2.58 30.72
CA PRO A 231 -2.59 2.78 32.16
C PRO A 231 -1.24 2.47 32.83
N LYS A 232 -0.90 3.18 33.90
CA LYS A 232 0.36 2.97 34.66
C LYS A 232 0.56 1.51 35.09
N GLY A 233 -0.52 0.81 35.45
CA GLY A 233 -0.46 -0.62 35.77
C GLY A 233 -0.03 -1.48 34.57
N ALA A 234 -0.58 -1.22 33.38
CA ALA A 234 -0.19 -1.92 32.15
C ALA A 234 1.28 -1.65 31.78
N LEU A 235 1.73 -0.40 31.90
CA LEU A 235 3.13 -0.04 31.68
C LEU A 235 4.08 -0.71 32.69
N THR A 236 3.69 -0.79 33.96
CA THR A 236 4.50 -1.44 35.00
C THR A 236 4.65 -2.93 34.72
N ASN A 237 3.55 -3.61 34.38
CA ASN A 237 3.57 -5.03 34.00
C ASN A 237 4.40 -5.27 32.75
N LEU A 238 4.29 -4.37 31.77
CA LEU A 238 5.07 -4.42 30.54
C LEU A 238 6.57 -4.30 30.80
N VAL A 239 6.98 -3.27 31.54
CA VAL A 239 8.39 -3.05 31.91
C VAL A 239 8.94 -4.23 32.72
N ALA A 240 8.14 -4.82 33.62
CA ALA A 240 8.53 -6.00 34.37
C ALA A 240 8.73 -7.23 33.46
N ALA A 241 7.83 -7.44 32.48
CA ALA A 241 7.94 -8.52 31.50
C ALA A 241 9.19 -8.37 30.61
N LEU A 242 9.48 -7.16 30.14
CA LEU A 242 10.64 -6.87 29.27
C LEU A 242 11.99 -7.09 29.99
N HIS A 243 12.04 -6.92 31.31
CA HIS A 243 13.27 -7.11 32.11
C HIS A 243 13.38 -8.51 32.74
N ALA A 244 12.44 -9.43 32.45
CA ALA A 244 12.53 -10.79 32.95
C ALA A 244 13.77 -11.49 32.38
N ALA A 245 14.52 -12.23 33.23
CA ALA A 245 15.81 -12.83 32.86
C ALA A 245 15.75 -13.78 31.64
N ASN A 246 14.57 -14.36 31.37
CA ASN A 246 14.32 -15.28 30.26
C ASN A 246 13.41 -14.67 29.19
N TYR A 247 13.34 -13.34 29.07
CA TYR A 247 12.53 -12.69 28.07
C TYR A 247 13.07 -12.96 26.65
N THR A 248 12.26 -13.64 25.83
CA THR A 248 12.56 -13.94 24.43
C THR A 248 11.53 -13.36 23.45
N GLY A 249 10.69 -12.45 23.95
CA GLY A 249 9.64 -11.79 23.17
C GLY A 249 10.15 -10.59 22.35
N PRO A 250 9.25 -9.82 21.73
CA PRO A 250 9.60 -8.72 20.82
C PRO A 250 10.36 -7.57 21.47
N GLN A 251 11.05 -6.76 20.67
CA GLN A 251 11.53 -5.45 21.12
C GLN A 251 10.38 -4.46 21.12
N VAL A 252 10.10 -3.85 22.28
CA VAL A 252 8.96 -2.95 22.47
C VAL A 252 9.43 -1.53 22.76
N PHE A 253 8.88 -0.56 22.02
CA PHE A 253 9.13 0.87 22.19
C PHE A 253 7.87 1.53 22.78
N LEU A 254 8.02 2.30 23.87
CA LEU A 254 6.93 2.90 24.66
C LEU A 254 7.07 4.43 24.80
#